data_AF-A0A7S1MB25-F1
#
_entry.id   AF-A0A7S1MB25-F1
#
_cell.length_a   1.000
_cell.length_b   1.000
_cell.length_c   1.000
_cell.angle_alpha   90.00
_cell.angle_beta   90.00
_cell.angle_gamma   90.00
#
_symmetry.space_group_name_H-M   'P 1'
#
loop_
_entity.id
_entity.type
_entity.pdbx_description
1 polymer ?
#
loop_
_entity_poly.entity_id
_entity_poly.type
_entity_poly.pdbx_seq_one_letter_code
_entity_poly.pdbx_strand_id
1 'polypeptide(L)'
;GKSSHATASALEQLKGTAAYGRFCTEFFMRSQFNYCVNKRFLMEQHQVKSSKGTWCYVSSKCTLPYILTAVPGTDLAVKQCSEVMDVSLGTLLVDQAGKLGKKHGLDQAMISGHAYLFKNLPVKNITGAVLREIEDTHETTFVWSMNTDEAWVVNEE
;
A
#
# COMPACT_ATOMS: atom_id res chain seq x y z
N GLY A 1 -4.51 -26.12 -12.11
CA GLY A 1 -4.85 -24.70 -12.11
C GLY A 1 -4.47 -24.12 -10.76
N LYS A 2 -3.52 -23.18 -10.72
CA LYS A 2 -3.02 -22.56 -9.50
C LYS A 2 -3.52 -21.11 -9.45
N SER A 3 -4.63 -20.87 -8.77
CA SER A 3 -5.11 -19.52 -8.47
C SER A 3 -6.05 -19.56 -7.27
N SER A 4 -5.52 -19.26 -6.08
CA SER A 4 -6.34 -18.85 -4.90
C SER A 4 -5.54 -18.37 -3.68
N HIS A 5 -4.22 -18.47 -3.62
CA HIS A 5 -3.49 -18.24 -2.35
C HIS A 5 -3.01 -16.81 -2.08
N ALA A 6 -3.24 -15.82 -2.95
CA ALA A 6 -2.52 -14.55 -2.84
C ALA A 6 -2.93 -13.69 -1.63
N THR A 7 -4.18 -13.67 -1.20
CA THR A 7 -4.64 -12.82 -0.08
C THR A 7 -4.43 -13.50 1.27
N ALA A 8 -4.66 -14.82 1.34
CA ALA A 8 -4.30 -15.62 2.51
C ALA A 8 -2.77 -15.63 2.72
N SER A 9 -1.93 -15.66 1.67
CA SER A 9 -0.48 -15.85 1.86
C SER A 9 0.21 -14.70 2.60
N ALA A 10 -0.16 -13.44 2.35
CA ALA A 10 0.51 -12.30 2.99
C ALA A 10 0.06 -12.12 4.44
N LEU A 11 -1.24 -12.29 4.71
CA LEU A 11 -1.80 -12.29 6.06
C LEU A 11 -1.34 -13.51 6.89
N GLU A 12 -1.30 -14.69 6.29
CA GLU A 12 -0.76 -15.91 6.94
C GLU A 12 0.75 -15.82 7.16
N GLN A 13 1.52 -15.16 6.27
CA GLN A 13 2.94 -14.90 6.49
C GLN A 13 3.20 -13.97 7.69
N LEU A 14 2.28 -13.05 7.96
CA LEU A 14 2.39 -12.14 9.10
C LEU A 14 1.83 -12.75 10.40
N LYS A 15 1.02 -13.81 10.32
CA LYS A 15 0.34 -14.44 11.45
C LYS A 15 1.34 -14.90 12.52
N GLY A 16 1.11 -14.45 13.76
CA GLY A 16 2.01 -14.72 14.89
C GLY A 16 3.20 -13.75 15.03
N THR A 17 3.34 -12.77 14.14
CA THR A 17 4.35 -11.70 14.29
C THR A 17 3.77 -10.46 14.97
N ALA A 18 4.62 -9.60 15.55
CA ALA A 18 4.20 -8.29 16.06
C ALA A 18 3.60 -7.39 14.97
N ALA A 19 4.01 -7.59 13.71
CA ALA A 19 3.47 -6.90 12.55
C ALA A 19 2.01 -7.31 12.25
N TYR A 20 1.58 -8.51 12.64
CA TYR A 20 0.22 -8.99 12.43
C TYR A 20 -0.83 -8.02 12.98
N GLY A 21 -0.62 -7.53 14.22
CA GLY A 21 -1.55 -6.60 14.86
C GLY A 21 -1.71 -5.32 14.04
N ARG A 22 -0.60 -4.67 13.67
CA ARG A 22 -0.61 -3.43 12.89
C ARG A 22 -1.23 -3.60 11.50
N PHE A 23 -0.79 -4.60 10.74
CA PHE A 23 -1.31 -4.80 9.38
C PHE A 23 -2.77 -5.29 9.39
N CYS A 24 -3.11 -6.27 10.22
CA CYS A 24 -4.46 -6.85 10.23
C CYS A 24 -5.47 -5.94 10.91
N THR A 25 -5.23 -5.54 12.15
CA THR A 25 -6.24 -4.85 12.96
C THR A 25 -6.29 -3.36 12.68
N GLU A 26 -5.14 -2.73 12.39
CA GLU A 26 -5.08 -1.28 12.19
C GLU A 26 -5.22 -0.89 10.72
N PHE A 27 -4.78 -1.71 9.76
CA PHE A 27 -4.92 -1.39 8.34
C PHE A 27 -6.03 -2.16 7.64
N PHE A 28 -5.99 -3.49 7.63
CA PHE A 28 -6.91 -4.30 6.83
C PHE A 28 -8.35 -4.29 7.35
N MET A 29 -8.56 -4.34 8.66
CA MET A 29 -9.91 -4.24 9.22
C MET A 29 -10.54 -2.84 9.07
N ARG A 30 -9.69 -1.80 8.94
CA ARG A 30 -10.11 -0.39 8.90
C ARG A 30 -10.20 0.19 7.49
N SER A 31 -9.50 -0.37 6.51
CA SER A 31 -9.48 0.05 5.10
C SER A 31 -10.76 -0.35 4.35
N GLN A 32 -11.91 0.09 4.85
CA GLN A 32 -13.23 -0.12 4.26
C GLN A 32 -13.51 0.87 3.12
N PHE A 33 -12.57 0.96 2.17
CA PHE A 33 -12.69 1.75 0.96
C PHE A 33 -12.44 0.88 -0.27
N ASN A 34 -12.88 1.34 -1.44
CA ASN A 34 -12.85 0.59 -2.69
C ASN A 34 -11.63 0.91 -3.59
N TYR A 35 -10.61 1.59 -3.06
CA TYR A 35 -9.33 1.80 -3.75
C TYR A 35 -8.46 0.55 -3.74
N CYS A 36 -7.75 0.32 -4.84
CA CYS A 36 -6.81 -0.78 -4.99
C CYS A 36 -5.49 -0.47 -4.29
N VAL A 37 -5.02 -1.40 -3.46
CA VAL A 37 -3.78 -1.26 -2.70
C VAL A 37 -2.70 -2.22 -3.20
N ASN A 38 -1.44 -1.84 -3.05
CA ASN A 38 -0.31 -2.71 -3.32
C ASN A 38 -0.26 -3.82 -2.26
N LYS A 39 -0.21 -5.07 -2.71
CA LYS A 39 -0.13 -6.24 -1.81
C LYS A 39 1.12 -6.21 -0.95
N ARG A 40 2.22 -5.68 -1.49
CA ARG A 40 3.49 -5.51 -0.77
C ARG A 40 3.51 -4.12 -0.15
N PHE A 41 3.74 -4.07 1.15
CA PHE A 41 4.06 -2.84 1.87
C PHE A 41 5.47 -2.38 1.50
N LEU A 42 5.66 -1.07 1.29
CA LEU A 42 6.94 -0.46 0.89
C LEU A 42 7.58 -1.15 -0.31
N MET A 43 6.80 -1.28 -1.38
CA MET A 43 7.25 -1.89 -2.62
C MET A 43 8.39 -1.08 -3.24
N GLU A 44 9.59 -1.65 -3.27
CA GLU A 44 10.77 -0.94 -3.76
C GLU A 44 10.67 -0.63 -5.25
N GLN A 45 10.98 0.62 -5.61
CA GLN A 45 10.83 1.18 -6.96
C GLN A 45 11.50 0.33 -8.05
N HIS A 46 12.67 -0.26 -7.76
CA HIS A 46 13.43 -1.05 -8.73
C HIS A 46 12.91 -2.49 -8.89
N GLN A 47 12.01 -2.95 -8.03
CA GLN A 47 11.51 -4.33 -8.04
C GLN A 47 10.27 -4.51 -8.92
N VAL A 48 9.67 -3.42 -9.41
CA VAL A 48 8.37 -3.47 -10.10
C VAL A 48 8.27 -2.44 -11.20
N LYS A 49 7.47 -2.76 -12.22
CA LYS A 49 7.18 -1.87 -13.35
C LYS A 49 5.97 -0.95 -13.11
N SER A 50 5.22 -1.13 -12.01
CA SER A 50 3.93 -0.44 -11.77
C SER A 50 3.46 -0.62 -10.32
N SER A 51 2.80 0.42 -9.78
CA SER A 51 2.11 0.44 -8.47
C SER A 51 0.59 0.55 -8.58
N LYS A 52 -0.01 0.01 -9.64
CA LYS A 52 -1.45 0.12 -9.94
C LYS A 52 -2.39 -0.58 -8.94
N GLY A 53 -1.91 -0.95 -7.76
CA GLY A 53 -2.67 -1.69 -6.80
C GLY A 53 -2.96 -3.10 -7.31
N THR A 54 -3.24 -3.99 -6.39
CA THR A 54 -3.36 -5.42 -6.69
C THR A 54 -4.70 -5.97 -6.24
N TRP A 55 -5.27 -5.42 -5.17
CA TRP A 55 -6.54 -5.87 -4.64
C TRP A 55 -7.25 -4.73 -3.89
N CYS A 56 -8.56 -4.85 -3.70
CA CYS A 56 -9.38 -3.91 -2.93
C CYS A 56 -10.46 -4.64 -2.13
N TYR A 57 -11.05 -3.95 -1.16
CA TYR A 57 -12.27 -4.41 -0.49
C TYR A 57 -13.51 -3.96 -1.26
N VAL A 58 -14.45 -4.88 -1.40
CA VAL A 58 -15.78 -4.65 -1.98
C VAL A 58 -16.85 -5.25 -1.08
N SER A 59 -18.11 -4.92 -1.33
CA SER A 59 -19.21 -5.64 -0.68
C SER A 59 -19.18 -7.12 -1.09
N SER A 60 -19.43 -8.01 -0.13
CA SER A 60 -19.63 -9.44 -0.41
C SER A 60 -20.81 -9.72 -1.35
N LYS A 61 -21.70 -8.74 -1.54
CA LYS A 61 -22.85 -8.78 -2.45
C LYS A 61 -22.53 -8.37 -3.88
N CYS A 62 -21.30 -7.93 -4.17
CA CYS A 62 -20.90 -7.62 -5.55
C CYS A 62 -21.02 -8.88 -6.42
N THR A 63 -21.88 -8.84 -7.43
CA THR A 63 -22.07 -9.93 -8.39
C THR A 63 -21.09 -9.82 -9.55
N LEU A 64 -20.63 -10.97 -10.04
CA LEU A 64 -19.65 -11.25 -11.12
C LEU A 64 -19.50 -10.19 -12.25
N PRO A 65 -18.30 -10.08 -12.87
CA PRO A 65 -17.39 -11.19 -13.24
C PRO A 65 -16.09 -11.34 -12.40
N TYR A 66 -16.07 -10.90 -11.15
CA TYR A 66 -14.84 -10.94 -10.33
C TYR A 66 -14.75 -12.19 -9.43
N ILE A 67 -13.52 -12.70 -9.26
CA ILE A 67 -13.24 -13.68 -8.19
C ILE A 67 -13.18 -12.93 -6.86
N LEU A 68 -14.10 -13.26 -5.96
CA LEU A 68 -14.20 -12.67 -4.63
C LEU A 68 -13.77 -13.67 -3.56
N THR A 69 -12.98 -13.20 -2.59
CA THR A 69 -12.65 -13.96 -1.37
C THR A 69 -13.32 -13.29 -0.18
N ALA A 70 -14.32 -13.94 0.42
CA ALA A 70 -15.04 -13.38 1.56
C ALA A 70 -14.10 -13.12 2.75
N VAL A 71 -14.32 -12.01 3.46
CA VAL A 71 -13.62 -11.68 4.70
C VAL A 71 -14.43 -12.22 5.87
N PRO A 72 -13.93 -13.20 6.64
CA PRO A 72 -14.69 -13.84 7.72
C PRO A 72 -15.24 -12.84 8.73
N GLY A 73 -16.52 -13.00 9.11
CA GLY A 73 -17.17 -12.17 10.12
C GLY A 73 -17.56 -10.76 9.64
N THR A 74 -17.56 -10.49 8.34
CA THR A 74 -17.92 -9.18 7.78
C THR A 74 -18.78 -9.31 6.52
N ASP A 75 -19.39 -8.21 6.08
CA ASP A 75 -20.10 -8.09 4.80
C ASP A 75 -19.19 -7.70 3.62
N LEU A 76 -17.88 -7.91 3.75
CA LEU A 76 -16.87 -7.54 2.75
C LEU A 76 -16.25 -8.77 2.07
N ALA A 77 -15.74 -8.55 0.88
CA ALA A 77 -14.90 -9.49 0.15
C ALA A 77 -13.68 -8.78 -0.44
N VAL A 78 -12.60 -9.53 -0.62
CA VAL A 78 -11.42 -9.09 -1.35
C VAL A 78 -11.58 -9.42 -2.82
N LYS A 79 -11.35 -8.42 -3.67
CA LYS A 79 -11.35 -8.52 -5.13
C LYS A 79 -9.94 -8.25 -5.67
N GLN A 80 -9.51 -9.02 -6.67
CA GLN A 80 -8.33 -8.67 -7.48
C GLN A 80 -8.65 -7.46 -8.37
N CYS A 81 -7.78 -6.45 -8.35
CA CYS A 81 -8.00 -5.22 -9.11
C CYS A 81 -7.72 -5.40 -10.61
N SER A 82 -8.55 -4.75 -11.42
CA SER A 82 -8.33 -4.53 -12.84
C SER A 82 -7.68 -3.16 -13.05
N GLU A 83 -6.58 -3.12 -13.79
CA GLU A 83 -5.91 -1.85 -14.14
C GLU A 83 -6.78 -0.90 -14.98
N VAL A 84 -7.86 -1.41 -15.60
CA VAL A 84 -8.72 -0.64 -16.52
C VAL A 84 -9.95 -0.09 -15.81
N MET A 85 -10.48 -0.83 -14.84
CA MET A 85 -11.77 -0.50 -14.21
C MET A 85 -11.65 -0.01 -12.78
N ASP A 86 -10.59 -0.38 -12.07
CA ASP A 86 -10.45 -0.08 -10.65
C ASP A 86 -9.41 1.04 -10.43
N VAL A 87 -9.68 1.89 -9.44
CA VAL A 87 -8.81 3.03 -9.13
C VAL A 87 -7.77 2.61 -8.10
N SER A 88 -6.48 2.75 -8.43
CA SER A 88 -5.39 2.54 -7.48
C SER A 88 -5.36 3.64 -6.42
N LEU A 89 -5.07 3.27 -5.19
CA LEU A 89 -4.75 4.22 -4.13
C LEU A 89 -3.52 5.06 -4.49
N GLY A 90 -2.58 4.47 -5.25
CA GLY A 90 -1.36 5.14 -5.71
C GLY A 90 -1.58 6.28 -6.71
N THR A 91 -2.77 6.41 -7.31
CA THR A 91 -3.09 7.54 -8.18
C THR A 91 -3.63 8.76 -7.43
N LEU A 92 -3.91 8.63 -6.12
CA LEU A 92 -4.28 9.77 -5.30
C LEU A 92 -3.06 10.62 -4.97
N LEU A 93 -3.27 11.94 -4.91
CA LEU A 93 -2.28 12.85 -4.33
C LEU A 93 -2.05 12.50 -2.86
N VAL A 94 -0.85 12.78 -2.36
CA VAL A 94 -0.44 12.43 -0.98
C VAL A 94 -1.40 13.03 0.06
N ASP A 95 -1.89 14.24 -0.14
CA ASP A 95 -2.84 14.88 0.78
C ASP A 95 -4.23 14.21 0.73
N GLN A 96 -4.67 13.75 -0.45
CA GLN A 96 -5.92 13.02 -0.63
C GLN A 96 -5.87 11.64 0.04
N ALA A 97 -4.76 10.92 -0.14
CA ALA A 97 -4.52 9.65 0.54
C ALA A 97 -4.46 9.85 2.06
N GLY A 98 -3.80 10.91 2.54
CA GLY A 98 -3.79 11.27 3.97
C GLY A 98 -5.18 11.56 4.54
N LYS A 99 -6.01 12.33 3.81
CA LYS A 99 -7.42 12.59 4.19
C LYS A 99 -8.24 11.31 4.25
N LEU A 100 -8.06 10.41 3.28
CA LEU A 100 -8.70 9.09 3.28
C LEU A 100 -8.28 8.27 4.52
N GLY A 101 -6.98 8.27 4.84
CA GLY A 101 -6.48 7.57 6.03
C GLY A 101 -7.08 8.09 7.31
N LYS A 102 -7.09 9.42 7.49
CA LYS A 102 -7.73 10.07 8.63
C LYS A 102 -9.21 9.71 8.76
N LYS A 103 -9.95 9.70 7.65
CA LYS A 103 -11.38 9.34 7.61
C LYS A 103 -11.62 7.91 8.13
N HIS A 104 -10.72 6.99 7.84
CA HIS A 104 -10.83 5.58 8.21
C HIS A 104 -10.00 5.20 9.46
N GLY A 105 -9.39 6.18 10.14
CA GLY A 105 -8.55 5.94 11.31
C GLY A 105 -7.32 5.08 11.02
N LEU A 106 -6.72 5.28 9.83
CA LEU A 106 -5.52 4.61 9.35
C LEU A 106 -4.29 5.50 9.54
N ASP A 107 -3.18 4.88 9.92
CA ASP A 107 -1.87 5.54 9.97
C ASP A 107 -1.40 5.96 8.56
N GLN A 108 -0.78 7.14 8.47
CA GLN A 108 -0.36 7.70 7.18
C GLN A 108 0.78 6.92 6.55
N ALA A 109 1.71 6.38 7.34
CA ALA A 109 2.79 5.53 6.81
C ALA A 109 2.22 4.22 6.27
N MET A 110 1.19 3.68 6.92
CA MET A 110 0.49 2.47 6.44
C MET A 110 -0.23 2.71 5.11
N ILE A 111 -0.94 3.83 4.96
CA ILE A 111 -1.55 4.23 3.68
C ILE A 111 -0.47 4.39 2.61
N SER A 112 0.55 5.18 2.88
CA SER A 112 1.59 5.49 1.89
C SER A 112 2.34 4.24 1.45
N GLY A 113 2.70 3.35 2.38
CA GLY A 113 3.43 2.12 2.05
C GLY A 113 2.61 1.10 1.27
N HIS A 114 1.28 1.20 1.27
CA HIS A 114 0.39 0.39 0.43
C HIS A 114 -0.08 1.13 -0.84
N ALA A 115 0.18 2.43 -0.96
CA ALA A 115 -0.22 3.25 -2.11
C ALA A 115 0.92 3.43 -3.11
N TYR A 116 2.11 3.76 -2.62
CA TYR A 116 3.19 4.35 -3.41
C TYR A 116 4.41 3.45 -3.51
N LEU A 117 5.27 3.72 -4.49
CA LEU A 117 6.59 3.09 -4.57
C LEU A 117 7.48 3.62 -3.44
N PHE A 118 8.46 2.81 -3.05
CA PHE A 118 9.41 3.15 -2.01
C PHE A 118 10.83 3.20 -2.57
N LYS A 119 11.59 4.24 -2.21
CA LYS A 119 13.04 4.32 -2.44
C LYS A 119 13.75 4.51 -1.11
N ASN A 120 14.49 3.47 -0.69
CA ASN A 120 15.30 3.53 0.53
C ASN A 120 16.55 4.37 0.27
N LEU A 121 16.54 5.63 0.70
CA LEU A 121 17.65 6.56 0.46
C LEU A 121 17.69 7.66 1.54
N PRO A 122 18.87 7.95 2.13
CA PRO A 122 19.06 9.15 2.94
C PRO A 122 18.77 10.43 2.16
N VAL A 123 18.10 11.40 2.79
CA VAL A 123 17.74 12.66 2.13
C VAL A 123 18.97 13.39 1.57
N LYS A 124 20.10 13.34 2.29
CA LYS A 124 21.38 13.91 1.82
C LYS A 124 21.91 13.33 0.50
N ASN A 125 21.44 12.13 0.13
CA ASN A 125 21.85 11.45 -1.10
C ASN A 125 20.85 11.65 -2.24
N ILE A 126 19.79 12.45 -2.05
CA ILE A 126 18.87 12.82 -3.12
C ILE A 126 19.57 13.82 -4.04
N THR A 127 19.92 13.37 -5.24
CA THR A 127 20.53 14.20 -6.29
C THR A 127 19.53 14.50 -7.41
N GLY A 128 19.83 15.47 -8.27
CA GLY A 128 19.01 15.74 -9.46
C GLY A 128 18.96 14.57 -10.46
N ALA A 129 19.92 13.63 -10.42
CA ALA A 129 19.83 12.39 -11.21
C ALA A 129 18.80 11.42 -10.61
N VAL A 130 18.79 11.30 -9.28
CA VAL A 130 17.81 10.47 -8.56
C VAL A 130 16.39 11.00 -8.73
N LEU A 131 16.20 12.32 -8.67
CA LEU A 131 14.87 12.92 -8.87
C LEU A 131 14.35 12.65 -10.28
N ARG A 132 15.19 12.80 -11.31
CA ARG A 132 14.82 12.46 -12.69
C ARG A 132 14.46 10.99 -12.85
N GLU A 133 15.22 10.08 -12.25
CA GLU A 133 14.89 8.64 -12.26
C GLU A 133 13.51 8.37 -11.63
N ILE A 134 13.14 9.09 -10.57
CA ILE A 134 11.81 9.00 -9.96
C ILE A 134 10.74 9.56 -10.90
N GLU A 135 10.95 10.76 -11.43
CA GLU A 135 10.02 11.45 -12.33
C GLU A 135 9.72 10.62 -13.61
N ASP A 136 10.75 9.97 -14.16
CA ASP A 136 10.66 9.11 -15.35
C ASP A 136 9.75 7.89 -15.15
N THR A 137 9.48 7.48 -13.89
CA THR A 137 8.54 6.39 -13.62
C THR A 137 7.08 6.81 -13.74
N HIS A 138 6.79 8.11 -13.68
CA HIS A 138 5.44 8.65 -13.59
C HIS A 138 4.58 8.09 -12.43
N GLU A 139 5.23 7.52 -11.42
CA GLU A 139 4.59 6.95 -10.25
C GLU A 139 4.98 7.76 -9.00
N THR A 140 4.03 7.97 -8.09
CA THR A 140 4.34 8.62 -6.82
C THR A 140 5.28 7.71 -6.02
N THR A 141 6.44 8.24 -5.65
CA THR A 141 7.48 7.51 -4.92
C THR A 141 7.78 8.19 -3.59
N PHE A 142 7.70 7.41 -2.51
CA PHE A 142 8.10 7.81 -1.17
C PHE A 142 9.59 7.52 -0.96
N VAL A 143 10.36 8.57 -0.66
CA VAL A 143 11.78 8.46 -0.32
C VAL A 143 11.92 8.51 1.19
N TRP A 144 12.47 7.45 1.79
CA TRP A 144 12.74 7.41 3.22
C TRP A 144 13.94 6.52 3.52
N SER A 145 14.81 6.99 4.42
CA SER A 145 15.91 6.19 4.95
C SER A 145 15.41 5.25 6.04
N MET A 146 15.55 3.96 5.80
CA MET A 146 15.38 2.93 6.83
C MET A 146 16.69 2.61 7.55
N ASN A 147 17.80 3.27 7.19
CA ASN A 147 19.06 3.14 7.92
C ASN A 147 18.93 3.83 9.29
N THR A 148 19.02 3.03 10.35
CA THR A 148 18.95 3.46 11.75
C THR A 148 20.21 4.16 12.25
N ASP A 149 21.28 4.20 11.44
CA ASP A 149 22.57 4.76 11.84
C ASP A 149 22.64 6.29 11.74
N GLU A 150 21.60 6.93 11.19
CA GLU A 150 21.48 8.38 11.11
C GLU A 150 20.20 8.80 11.83
N ALA A 151 20.29 8.86 13.16
CA ALA A 151 19.29 9.54 13.97
C ALA A 151 19.11 10.96 13.44
N TRP A 152 17.87 11.32 13.15
CA TRP A 152 17.48 12.68 12.80
C TRP A 152 17.81 13.60 13.97
N VAL A 153 18.95 14.27 13.92
CA VAL A 153 19.20 15.45 14.75
C VAL A 153 18.41 16.58 14.11
N VAL A 154 17.19 16.80 14.59
CA VAL A 154 16.50 18.06 14.35
C VAL A 154 17.25 19.08 15.20
N ASN A 155 18.09 19.90 14.57
CA ASN A 155 18.56 21.12 15.20
C ASN A 155 17.35 22.05 15.26
N GLU A 156 16.78 22.19 16.45
CA GLU A 156 15.92 23.33 16.77
C GLU A 156 16.81 24.57 16.83
N GLU A 157 16.73 25.42 15.81
CA GLU A 157 17.12 26.83 15.91
C GLU A 157 15.94 27.65 16.44
#